data_AF-A0A1C3XMZ8-F1
#
_entry.id   AF-A0A1C3XMZ8-F1
#
_cell.length_a   1.000
_cell.length_b   1.000
_cell.length_c   1.000
_cell.angle_alpha   90.00
_cell.angle_beta   90.00
_cell.angle_gamma   90.00
#
_symmetry.space_group_name_H-M   'P 1'
#
loop_
_entity.id
_entity.type
_entity.pdbx_description
1 polymer ?
#
loop_
_entity_poly.entity_id
_entity_poly.type
_entity_poly.pdbx_seq_one_letter_code
_entity_poly.pdbx_strand_id
1 'polypeptide(L)' 'MQVELASAALTMAINQQRPQTGLIHHSDRGVQYASQAYRNVLTGAGIMAS' A
#
# COMPACT_ATOMS: atom_id res chain seq x y z
N MET A 1 4.15 -5.50 -14.20
CA MET A 1 5.51 -5.23 -13.70
C MET A 1 5.57 -4.14 -12.62
N GLN A 2 5.42 -2.84 -12.91
CA GLN A 2 5.69 -1.81 -11.88
C GLN A 2 4.72 -1.83 -10.67
N VAL A 3 3.43 -2.04 -10.92
CA VAL A 3 2.41 -2.20 -9.86
C VAL A 3 2.71 -3.39 -8.95
N GLU A 4 3.14 -4.52 -9.52
CA GLU A 4 3.42 -5.74 -8.77
C GLU A 4 4.61 -5.56 -7.85
N LEU A 5 5.68 -4.90 -8.32
CA LEU A 5 6.84 -4.57 -7.50
C LEU A 5 6.47 -3.62 -6.36
N ALA A 6 5.71 -2.56 -6.65
CA ALA A 6 5.25 -1.63 -5.62
C ALA A 6 4.36 -2.33 -4.57
N SER A 7 3.45 -3.19 -5.01
CA SER A 7 2.55 -3.93 -4.12
C SER A 7 3.30 -4.97 -3.27
N ALA A 8 4.30 -5.64 -3.84
CA ALA A 8 5.15 -6.56 -3.12
C ALA A 8 6.01 -5.83 -2.06
N ALA A 9 6.60 -4.69 -2.42
CA ALA A 9 7.36 -3.86 -1.50
C ALA A 9 6.50 -3.37 -0.32
N LEU A 10 5.28 -2.89 -0.61
CA LEU A 10 4.33 -2.48 0.42
C LEU A 10 3.96 -3.65 1.35
N THR A 11 3.68 -4.83 0.78
CA THR A 11 3.37 -6.04 1.56
C THR A 11 4.53 -6.41 2.50
N MET A 12 5.77 -6.37 2.00
CA MET A 12 6.95 -6.62 2.82
C MET A 12 7.11 -5.58 3.95
N ALA A 13 6.84 -4.30 3.67
CA ALA A 13 6.91 -3.25 4.69
C ALA A 13 5.85 -3.44 5.79
N ILE A 14 4.60 -3.75 5.41
CA ILE A 14 3.50 -4.01 6.34
C ILE A 14 3.83 -5.20 7.26
N ASN A 15 4.33 -6.30 6.69
CA ASN A 15 4.67 -7.48 7.47
C ASN A 15 5.79 -7.24 8.48
N GLN A 16 6.77 -6.39 8.12
CA GLN A 16 7.89 -6.06 9.00
C GLN A 16 7.49 -5.07 10.10
N GLN A 17 6.70 -4.04 9.76
CA GLN A 17 6.38 -2.95 10.69
C GLN A 17 5.13 -3.20 11.52
N ARG A 18 4.20 -4.02 11.02
CA ARG A 18 2.89 -4.32 11.63
C ARG A 18 2.15 -3.03 12.05
N PRO A 19 1.87 -2.13 11.10
CA PRO A 19 1.26 -0.84 11.40
C PRO A 19 -0.14 -1.01 12.01
N GLN A 20 -0.52 -0.06 12.86
CA GLN A 20 -1.87 -0.01 13.42
C GLN A 20 -2.87 0.46 12.37
N THR A 21 -4.11 0.00 12.51
CA THR A 21 -5.24 0.48 11.72
C THR A 21 -5.37 2.01 11.84
N GLY A 22 -5.63 2.67 10.72
CA GLY A 22 -5.73 4.13 10.64
C GLY A 22 -4.42 4.85 10.31
N LEU A 23 -3.31 4.13 10.12
CA LEU A 23 -2.10 4.72 9.55
C LEU A 23 -2.43 5.36 8.20
N ILE A 24 -1.97 6.59 7.99
CA ILE A 24 -2.12 7.28 6.70
C ILE A 24 -0.87 7.01 5.87
N HIS A 25 -1.07 6.41 4.69
CA HIS A 25 -0.04 6.22 3.69
C HIS A 25 -0.14 7.31 2.62
N HIS A 26 0.87 8.17 2.57
CA HIS A 26 0.98 9.21 1.56
C HIS A 26 1.79 8.67 0.38
N SER A 27 1.15 8.54 -0.77
CA SER A 27 1.78 8.17 -2.03
C SER A 27 1.45 9.24 -3.07
N ASP A 28 2.29 9.38 -4.09
CA ASP A 28 1.89 10.19 -5.24
C ASP A 28 0.71 9.56 -6.01
N ARG A 29 0.13 10.33 -6.93
CA ARG A 29 -1.01 9.89 -7.78
C ARG A 29 -0.57 9.07 -9.00
N GLY A 30 0.64 8.52 -8.99
CA GLY A 30 1.14 7.65 -10.04
C GLY A 30 0.26 6.43 -10.24
N VAL A 31 0.21 5.94 -11.49
CA VAL A 31 -0.62 4.80 -11.90
C VAL A 31 -0.40 3.54 -11.05
N GLN A 32 0.80 3.39 -10.49
CA GLN A 32 1.17 2.26 -9.65
C GLN A 32 0.41 2.28 -8.31
N TYR A 33 0.40 3.42 -7.63
CA TYR A 33 -0.23 3.61 -6.33
C TYR A 33 -1.75 3.79 -6.45
N ALA A 34 -2.20 4.37 -7.57
CA ALA A 34 -3.61 4.47 -7.90
C ALA A 34 -4.24 3.13 -8.32
N SER A 35 -3.42 2.10 -8.60
CA SER A 35 -3.91 0.78 -9.05
C SER A 35 -4.75 0.06 -7.98
N GLN A 36 -5.72 -0.73 -8.43
CA GLN A 36 -6.57 -1.49 -7.52
C GLN A 36 -5.78 -2.48 -6.66
N ALA A 37 -4.77 -3.15 -7.25
CA ALA A 37 -3.94 -4.11 -6.53
C ALA A 37 -3.22 -3.46 -5.35
N TYR A 38 -2.61 -2.29 -5.57
CA TYR A 38 -1.91 -1.56 -4.50
C TYR A 38 -2.88 -1.08 -3.41
N ARG A 39 -4.02 -0.52 -3.81
CA ARG A 39 -5.06 -0.06 -2.88
C ARG A 39 -5.64 -1.19 -2.04
N ASN A 40 -5.81 -2.38 -2.61
CA ASN A 40 -6.29 -3.55 -1.88
C ASN A 40 -5.32 -3.93 -0.75
N VAL A 41 -4.00 -3.88 -0.99
CA VAL A 41 -2.99 -4.14 0.04
C VAL A 41 -3.11 -3.13 1.20
N LEU A 42 -3.27 -1.83 0.90
CA LEU A 42 -3.48 -0.81 1.93
C LEU A 42 -4.74 -1.09 2.76
N THR A 43 -5.88 -1.32 2.09
CA THR A 43 -7.16 -1.54 2.77
C THR A 43 -7.15 -2.83 3.60
N GLY A 44 -6.52 -3.90 3.11
CA GLY A 44 -6.41 -5.17 3.84
C GLY A 44 -5.57 -5.05 5.12
N ALA A 45 -4.63 -4.11 5.16
CA ALA A 45 -3.84 -3.77 6.34
C ALA A 45 -4.48 -2.68 7.22
N GLY A 46 -5.67 -2.18 6.87
CA GLY A 46 -6.33 -1.10 7.60
C GLY A 46 -5.63 0.26 7.46
N ILE A 47 -4.86 0.46 6.39
CA ILE A 47 -4.12 1.69 6.10
C ILE A 47 -4.97 2.58 5.19
N MET A 48 -5.01 3.87 5.50
CA MET A 48 -5.73 4.88 4.73
C MET A 48 -4.82 5.50 3.67
N ALA A 49 -5.25 5.49 2.40
CA ALA A 49 -4.60 6.30 1.37
C ALA A 49 -5.04 7.77 1.51
N SER A 50 -4.13 8.70 1.27
CA SER A 50 -4.38 10.15 1.27
C SER A 50 -4.12 10.79 -0.09
#